data_AF-A0A2D5KGE1-F1
#
_entry.id   AF-A0A2D5KGE1-F1
#
_cell.length_a   1.000
_cell.length_b   1.000
_cell.length_c   1.000
_cell.angle_alpha   90.00
_cell.angle_beta   90.00
_cell.angle_gamma   90.00
#
_symmetry.space_group_name_H-M   'P 1'
#
loop_
_entity.id
_entity.type
_entity.pdbx_description
1 polymer ?
#
loop_
_entity_poly.entity_id
_entity_poly.type
_entity_poly.pdbx_seq_one_letter_code
_entity_poly.pdbx_strand_id
1 'polypeptide(L)'
;MLNYSQFAQIPQVLPKILTALGVIQNKRVLIKIDNTPDYDISEYLREIDTDYYFHNHWSFEDHFQSIVEAHFLEQFIFHYDGLKRASEELNLSFDTSDHTEFINRIYSLNPKKLPEYSFPLECDQFEFKNIRLASIDNIDKELFYEGAFFGNYETITPLDWSVYSLLDLIGVSFSNLPFYKQLLSECYLLKKESKYKLAFFLAYSALESFVNSESGTGNDEERLKDKVTNLYRARFPELEKHQMYSSVMNQYYKFNNERNDIAHGTQQIDVSEDDLDSLLMFVLTMISCYEFSLNKFDDLYAKITS
;
A
#
# COMPACT_ATOMS: atom_id res chain seq x y z
N MET A 1 15.94 -3.33 -25.61
CA MET A 1 16.46 -4.03 -24.43
C MET A 1 16.67 -2.99 -23.36
N LEU A 2 15.87 -3.03 -22.30
CA LEU A 2 15.98 -2.11 -21.17
C LEU A 2 17.34 -2.28 -20.47
N ASN A 3 17.99 -1.16 -20.16
CA ASN A 3 19.14 -1.11 -19.27
C ASN A 3 18.76 -0.54 -17.90
N TYR A 4 19.68 -0.57 -16.92
CA TYR A 4 19.41 -0.11 -15.56
C TYR A 4 18.90 1.33 -15.48
N SER A 5 19.57 2.27 -16.16
CA SER A 5 19.19 3.69 -16.12
C SER A 5 17.79 3.93 -16.71
N GLN A 6 17.46 3.24 -17.81
CA GLN A 6 16.12 3.30 -18.40
C GLN A 6 15.08 2.68 -17.48
N PHE A 7 15.40 1.55 -16.86
CA PHE A 7 14.49 0.84 -15.96
C PHE A 7 14.20 1.64 -14.67
N ALA A 8 15.22 2.25 -14.07
CA ALA A 8 15.09 3.08 -12.89
C ALA A 8 14.26 4.37 -13.12
N GLN A 9 14.14 4.82 -14.36
CA GLN A 9 13.32 5.99 -14.74
C GLN A 9 11.86 5.66 -15.02
N ILE A 10 11.47 4.38 -14.98
CA ILE A 10 10.08 3.99 -15.23
C ILE A 10 9.19 4.53 -14.08
N PRO A 11 8.08 5.23 -14.39
CA PRO A 11 7.19 5.74 -13.36
C PRO A 11 6.68 4.62 -12.44
N GLN A 12 6.72 4.89 -11.13
CA GLN A 12 6.25 3.96 -10.09
C GLN A 12 6.99 2.60 -10.09
N VAL A 13 8.21 2.53 -10.62
CA VAL A 13 8.98 1.26 -10.66
C VAL A 13 9.25 0.69 -9.26
N LEU A 14 9.58 1.55 -8.29
CA LEU A 14 9.86 1.15 -6.91
C LEU A 14 8.63 0.48 -6.23
N PRO A 15 7.45 1.13 -6.16
CA PRO A 15 6.24 0.50 -5.66
C PRO A 15 5.88 -0.79 -6.38
N LYS A 16 6.01 -0.83 -7.71
CA LYS A 16 5.71 -2.04 -8.49
C LYS A 16 6.62 -3.22 -8.14
N ILE A 17 7.92 -2.98 -7.91
CA ILE A 17 8.83 -4.03 -7.46
C ILE A 17 8.48 -4.48 -6.03
N LEU A 18 8.19 -3.54 -5.12
CA LEU A 18 7.77 -3.86 -3.75
C LEU A 18 6.50 -4.74 -3.75
N THR A 19 5.53 -4.43 -4.61
CA THR A 19 4.32 -5.26 -4.77
C THR A 19 4.65 -6.64 -5.34
N ALA A 20 5.48 -6.73 -6.38
CA ALA A 20 5.85 -8.01 -6.98
C ALA A 20 6.60 -8.93 -6.00
N LEU A 21 7.43 -8.34 -5.13
CA LEU A 21 8.13 -9.05 -4.04
C LEU A 21 7.20 -9.38 -2.86
N GLY A 22 5.97 -8.90 -2.85
CA GLY A 22 5.02 -9.07 -1.74
C GLY A 22 5.38 -8.29 -0.48
N VAL A 23 6.22 -7.25 -0.60
CA VAL A 23 6.58 -6.35 0.51
C VAL A 23 5.41 -5.44 0.87
N ILE A 24 4.71 -4.93 -0.14
CA ILE A 24 3.46 -4.19 0.01
C ILE A 24 2.37 -4.87 -0.82
N GLN A 25 1.12 -4.66 -0.44
CA GLN A 25 -0.05 -5.24 -1.10
C GLN A 25 -1.04 -4.14 -1.42
N ASN A 26 -1.69 -4.26 -2.58
CA ASN A 26 -2.88 -3.48 -2.89
C ASN A 26 -4.11 -4.32 -2.55
N LYS A 27 -5.03 -3.76 -1.76
CA LYS A 27 -6.33 -4.34 -1.44
C LYS A 27 -7.41 -3.31 -1.70
N ARG A 28 -8.47 -3.73 -2.37
CA ARG A 28 -9.70 -2.95 -2.48
C ARG A 28 -10.73 -3.44 -1.50
N VAL A 29 -11.34 -2.52 -0.76
CA VAL A 29 -12.35 -2.82 0.26
C VAL A 29 -13.46 -1.79 0.21
N LEU A 30 -14.70 -2.23 0.40
CA LEU A 30 -15.82 -1.34 0.64
C LEU A 30 -15.95 -1.12 2.14
N ILE A 31 -15.95 0.14 2.57
CA ILE A 31 -16.21 0.50 3.96
C ILE A 31 -17.53 1.24 4.04
N LYS A 32 -18.27 1.03 5.13
CA LYS A 32 -19.40 1.89 5.48
C LYS A 32 -18.85 3.25 5.89
N ILE A 33 -19.41 4.32 5.33
CA ILE A 33 -19.06 5.68 5.71
C ILE A 33 -19.92 6.07 6.89
N ASP A 34 -19.25 6.49 7.98
CA ASP A 34 -19.92 7.23 9.04
C ASP A 34 -20.05 8.68 8.56
N ASN A 35 -21.27 9.05 8.16
CA ASN A 35 -21.62 10.39 7.73
C ASN A 35 -22.31 11.18 8.85
N THR A 36 -22.13 10.80 10.12
CA THR A 36 -22.63 11.58 11.26
C THR A 36 -22.05 13.00 11.18
N PRO A 37 -22.89 14.07 11.15
CA PRO A 37 -22.40 15.43 11.05
C PRO A 37 -21.51 15.85 12.20
N ASP A 38 -20.47 16.60 11.87
CA ASP A 38 -19.71 17.38 12.82
C ASP A 38 -20.47 18.68 13.10
N TYR A 39 -21.10 18.75 14.27
CA TYR A 39 -21.90 19.89 14.68
C TYR A 39 -21.10 21.11 15.11
N ASP A 40 -19.78 20.97 15.25
CA ASP A 40 -18.88 22.12 15.42
C ASP A 40 -18.65 22.85 14.08
N ILE A 41 -18.87 22.17 12.95
CA ILE A 41 -18.73 22.71 11.59
C ILE A 41 -20.08 23.12 10.98
N SER A 42 -21.11 22.28 11.13
CA SER A 42 -22.46 22.51 10.58
C SER A 42 -23.53 22.47 11.67
N GLU A 43 -24.26 23.56 11.87
CA GLU A 43 -25.33 23.61 12.87
C GLU A 43 -26.47 22.63 12.52
N TYR A 44 -27.02 21.96 13.54
CA TYR A 44 -28.14 21.04 13.35
C TYR A 44 -29.46 21.78 13.09
N LEU A 45 -29.92 21.77 11.83
CA LEU A 45 -31.12 22.51 11.41
C LEU A 45 -32.39 21.63 11.32
N ARG A 46 -32.35 20.40 11.83
CA ARG A 46 -33.49 19.45 11.93
C ARG A 46 -34.16 19.19 10.58
N GLU A 47 -35.32 19.82 10.34
CA GLU A 47 -36.18 19.62 9.17
C GLU A 47 -35.73 20.43 7.95
N ILE A 48 -34.78 21.35 8.11
CA ILE A 48 -34.28 22.17 7.02
C ILE A 48 -33.20 21.39 6.27
N ASP A 49 -33.42 21.20 4.97
CA ASP A 49 -32.42 20.64 4.07
C ASP A 49 -31.23 21.61 3.97
N THR A 50 -30.04 21.14 4.34
CA THR A 50 -28.80 21.92 4.36
C THR A 50 -27.59 21.04 4.08
N ASP A 51 -26.46 21.69 3.86
CA ASP A 51 -25.17 21.02 3.78
C ASP A 51 -24.66 20.69 5.19
N TYR A 52 -24.31 19.42 5.38
CA TYR A 52 -23.64 18.90 6.56
C TYR A 52 -22.23 18.43 6.19
N TYR A 53 -21.31 18.64 7.12
CA TYR A 53 -19.93 18.19 7.00
C TYR A 53 -19.65 17.15 8.06
N PHE A 54 -18.80 16.18 7.75
CA PHE A 54 -18.40 15.13 8.70
C PHE A 54 -16.90 14.94 8.67
N HIS A 55 -16.34 14.60 9.84
CA HIS A 55 -14.95 14.19 10.03
C HIS A 55 -14.96 12.92 10.89
N ASN A 56 -14.66 11.78 10.27
CA ASN A 56 -14.76 10.47 10.91
C ASN A 56 -13.55 9.60 10.58
N HIS A 57 -13.51 8.41 11.15
CA HIS A 57 -12.42 7.47 10.96
C HIS A 57 -12.92 6.06 10.62
N TRP A 58 -12.02 5.23 10.11
CA TRP A 58 -12.23 3.80 9.91
C TRP A 58 -11.01 3.04 10.41
N SER A 59 -11.23 2.04 11.26
CA SER A 59 -10.15 1.17 11.76
C SER A 59 -9.75 0.15 10.70
N PHE A 60 -8.45 0.05 10.45
CA PHE A 60 -7.84 -0.92 9.54
C PHE A 60 -7.09 -2.04 10.27
N GLU A 61 -7.27 -2.17 11.58
CA GLU A 61 -6.56 -3.14 12.44
C GLU A 61 -6.70 -4.59 11.94
N ASP A 62 -7.83 -4.97 11.34
CA ASP A 62 -8.02 -6.33 10.80
C ASP A 62 -7.53 -6.51 9.35
N HIS A 63 -7.05 -5.44 8.71
CA HIS A 63 -6.77 -5.41 7.27
C HIS A 63 -5.28 -5.30 6.97
N PHE A 64 -4.58 -4.41 7.67
CA PHE A 64 -3.18 -4.09 7.41
C PHE A 64 -2.41 -3.85 8.71
N GLN A 65 -1.15 -4.29 8.73
CA GLN A 65 -0.21 -3.85 9.76
C GLN A 65 0.07 -2.35 9.62
N SER A 66 0.18 -1.84 8.39
CA SER A 66 0.35 -0.41 8.13
C SER A 66 -0.17 -0.07 6.74
N ILE A 67 -0.73 1.12 6.58
CA ILE A 67 -1.16 1.67 5.29
C ILE A 67 -0.16 2.75 4.87
N VAL A 68 0.29 2.65 3.62
CA VAL A 68 1.18 3.63 2.96
C VAL A 68 0.34 4.67 2.24
N GLU A 69 -0.64 4.21 1.46
CA GLU A 69 -1.50 5.05 0.63
C GLU A 69 -2.93 4.53 0.67
N ALA A 70 -3.89 5.45 0.65
CA ALA A 70 -5.31 5.13 0.58
C ALA A 70 -6.01 6.11 -0.35
N HIS A 71 -6.90 5.60 -1.20
CA HIS A 71 -7.66 6.42 -2.13
C HIS A 71 -9.13 5.98 -2.16
N PHE A 72 -10.04 6.94 -1.99
CA PHE A 72 -11.44 6.74 -2.30
C PHE A 72 -11.61 6.71 -3.83
N LEU A 73 -12.15 5.62 -4.35
CA LEU A 73 -12.35 5.43 -5.79
C LEU A 73 -13.79 5.75 -6.20
N GLU A 74 -14.74 5.11 -5.53
CA GLU A 74 -16.17 5.13 -5.90
C GLU A 74 -17.03 5.14 -4.62
N GLN A 75 -18.23 5.70 -4.72
CA GLN A 75 -19.20 5.76 -3.65
C GLN A 75 -20.51 5.10 -4.09
N PHE A 76 -21.19 4.50 -3.12
CA PHE A 76 -22.43 3.77 -3.33
C PHE A 76 -23.40 4.07 -2.19
N ILE A 77 -24.68 4.18 -2.52
CA ILE A 77 -25.76 4.12 -1.54
C ILE A 77 -26.44 2.77 -1.68
N PHE A 78 -26.47 1.98 -0.62
CA PHE A 78 -27.18 0.71 -0.60
C PHE A 78 -28.37 0.78 0.32
N HIS A 79 -29.54 0.43 -0.23
CA HIS A 79 -30.76 0.23 0.52
C HIS A 79 -30.98 -1.25 0.80
N TYR A 80 -31.62 -1.56 1.92
CA TYR A 80 -31.89 -2.90 2.41
C TYR A 80 -32.52 -3.79 1.34
N ASP A 81 -33.53 -3.30 0.63
CA ASP A 81 -34.20 -4.04 -0.45
C ASP A 81 -33.26 -4.40 -1.62
N GLY A 82 -32.33 -3.51 -1.95
CA GLY A 82 -31.32 -3.76 -2.99
C GLY A 82 -30.37 -4.89 -2.60
N LEU A 83 -29.93 -4.89 -1.34
CA LEU A 83 -29.06 -5.94 -0.77
C LEU A 83 -29.79 -7.27 -0.63
N LYS A 84 -31.06 -7.24 -0.20
CA LYS A 84 -31.91 -8.44 -0.11
C LYS A 84 -32.12 -9.07 -1.48
N ARG A 85 -32.41 -8.26 -2.51
CA ARG A 85 -32.47 -8.74 -3.90
C ARG A 85 -31.15 -9.38 -4.34
N ALA A 86 -30.02 -8.74 -4.03
CA ALA A 86 -28.70 -9.30 -4.35
C ALA A 86 -28.46 -10.66 -3.66
N SER A 87 -28.91 -10.82 -2.41
CA SER A 87 -28.82 -12.07 -1.65
C SER A 87 -29.57 -13.20 -2.33
N GLU A 88 -30.81 -12.93 -2.76
CA GLU A 88 -31.66 -13.90 -3.46
C GLU A 88 -31.09 -14.27 -4.84
N GLU A 89 -30.67 -13.27 -5.64
CA GLU A 89 -30.15 -13.48 -6.99
C GLU A 89 -28.78 -14.18 -7.02
N LEU A 90 -27.91 -13.88 -6.05
CA LEU A 90 -26.55 -14.44 -5.98
C LEU A 90 -26.47 -15.67 -5.07
N ASN A 91 -27.57 -16.05 -4.41
CA ASN A 91 -27.63 -17.15 -3.45
C ASN A 91 -26.57 -17.00 -2.34
N LEU A 92 -26.49 -15.80 -1.76
CA LEU A 92 -25.54 -15.44 -0.71
C LEU A 92 -26.29 -15.23 0.61
N SER A 93 -25.78 -15.75 1.71
CA SER A 93 -26.31 -15.44 3.05
C SER A 93 -26.19 -13.95 3.32
N PHE A 94 -27.29 -13.32 3.73
CA PHE A 94 -27.35 -11.91 4.10
C PHE A 94 -27.51 -11.77 5.61
N ASP A 95 -26.50 -11.22 6.26
CA ASP A 95 -26.58 -10.78 7.65
C ASP A 95 -27.19 -9.38 7.69
N THR A 96 -28.25 -9.21 8.48
CA THR A 96 -28.97 -7.93 8.62
C THR A 96 -28.36 -6.99 9.64
N SER A 97 -27.33 -7.40 10.38
CA SER A 97 -26.72 -6.61 11.46
C SER A 97 -25.56 -5.73 10.96
N ASP A 98 -24.69 -6.27 10.11
CA ASP A 98 -23.66 -5.50 9.39
C ASP A 98 -23.60 -5.95 7.92
N HIS A 99 -23.99 -5.04 7.03
CA HIS A 99 -24.03 -5.30 5.59
C HIS A 99 -22.64 -5.21 4.95
N THR A 100 -21.61 -4.71 5.65
CA THR A 100 -20.29 -4.43 5.10
C THR A 100 -19.61 -5.71 4.58
N GLU A 101 -19.64 -6.80 5.35
CA GLU A 101 -19.08 -8.09 4.92
C GLU A 101 -19.81 -8.63 3.68
N PHE A 102 -21.15 -8.55 3.68
CA PHE A 102 -21.97 -8.99 2.56
C PHE A 102 -21.67 -8.20 1.28
N ILE A 103 -21.58 -6.87 1.36
CA ILE A 103 -21.24 -6.00 0.24
C ILE A 103 -19.84 -6.30 -0.29
N ASN A 104 -18.85 -6.48 0.60
CA ASN A 104 -17.50 -6.88 0.21
C ASN A 104 -17.47 -8.26 -0.47
N ARG A 105 -18.35 -9.18 -0.05
CA ARG A 105 -18.50 -10.49 -0.70
C ARG A 105 -19.09 -10.37 -2.10
N ILE A 106 -20.11 -9.53 -2.30
CA ILE A 106 -20.64 -9.23 -3.65
C ILE A 106 -19.52 -8.67 -4.53
N TYR A 107 -18.80 -7.66 -4.04
CA TYR A 107 -17.70 -7.04 -4.78
C TYR A 107 -16.61 -8.05 -5.13
N SER A 108 -16.22 -8.93 -4.20
CA SER A 108 -15.20 -9.96 -4.45
C SER A 108 -15.63 -10.99 -5.50
N LEU A 109 -16.92 -11.32 -5.57
CA LEU A 109 -17.45 -12.29 -6.53
C LEU A 109 -17.71 -11.67 -7.91
N ASN A 110 -18.27 -10.47 -7.96
CA ASN A 110 -18.62 -9.80 -9.21
C ASN A 110 -18.67 -8.26 -9.03
N PRO A 111 -17.53 -7.56 -9.13
CA PRO A 111 -17.46 -6.11 -8.97
C PRO A 111 -18.41 -5.35 -9.90
N LYS A 112 -18.63 -5.87 -11.12
CA LYS A 112 -19.43 -5.19 -12.15
C LYS A 112 -20.92 -5.18 -11.87
N LYS A 113 -21.40 -6.13 -11.06
CA LYS A 113 -22.81 -6.19 -10.65
C LYS A 113 -23.11 -5.33 -9.44
N LEU A 114 -22.09 -4.91 -8.70
CA LEU A 114 -22.27 -4.13 -7.47
C LEU A 114 -23.14 -2.87 -7.69
N PRO A 115 -22.94 -2.07 -8.76
CA PRO A 115 -23.77 -0.88 -9.01
C PRO A 115 -25.24 -1.20 -9.35
N GLU A 116 -25.56 -2.43 -9.78
CA GLU A 116 -26.93 -2.82 -10.11
C GLU A 116 -27.82 -2.89 -8.85
N TYR A 117 -27.20 -3.05 -7.67
CA TYR A 117 -27.88 -3.14 -6.37
C TYR A 117 -27.81 -1.84 -5.55
N SER A 118 -27.15 -0.80 -6.06
CA SER A 118 -27.06 0.51 -5.39
C SER A 118 -28.05 1.53 -5.97
N PHE A 119 -28.21 2.64 -5.26
CA PHE A 119 -28.90 3.84 -5.72
C PHE A 119 -27.93 4.89 -6.26
N PRO A 120 -28.43 5.87 -7.04
CA PRO A 120 -27.67 7.09 -7.33
C PRO A 120 -27.23 7.78 -6.03
N LEU A 121 -26.14 8.56 -6.09
CA LEU A 121 -25.65 9.34 -4.95
C LEU A 121 -26.56 10.51 -4.55
N GLU A 122 -27.63 10.73 -5.32
CA GLU A 122 -28.69 11.70 -5.09
C GLU A 122 -30.01 10.94 -5.01
N CYS A 123 -30.72 11.03 -3.88
CA CYS A 123 -32.05 10.46 -3.68
C CYS A 123 -32.91 11.37 -2.79
N ASP A 124 -34.10 11.73 -3.27
CA ASP A 124 -35.09 12.54 -2.56
C ASP A 124 -34.52 13.80 -1.86
N GLN A 125 -34.18 13.69 -0.57
CA GLN A 125 -33.66 14.76 0.28
C GLN A 125 -32.19 14.55 0.67
N PHE A 126 -31.48 13.64 0.01
CA PHE A 126 -30.08 13.32 0.28
C PHE A 126 -29.23 13.41 -0.98
N GLU A 127 -28.10 14.11 -0.88
CA GLU A 127 -27.07 14.12 -1.93
C GLU A 127 -25.69 13.94 -1.28
N PHE A 128 -25.02 12.83 -1.58
CA PHE A 128 -23.63 12.63 -1.17
C PHE A 128 -22.69 13.43 -2.09
N LYS A 129 -22.03 14.46 -1.56
CA LYS A 129 -21.24 15.39 -2.38
C LYS A 129 -19.83 14.88 -2.62
N ASN A 130 -19.08 14.65 -1.54
CA ASN A 130 -17.69 14.26 -1.64
C ASN A 130 -17.19 13.57 -0.37
N ILE A 131 -16.06 12.89 -0.54
CA ILE A 131 -15.24 12.35 0.54
C ILE A 131 -13.78 12.42 0.14
N ARG A 132 -12.92 12.72 1.09
CA ARG A 132 -11.47 12.69 0.92
C ARG A 132 -10.79 12.12 2.14
N LEU A 133 -9.61 11.54 1.91
CA LEU A 133 -8.71 11.15 2.96
C LEU A 133 -8.15 12.39 3.64
N ALA A 134 -8.24 12.45 4.97
CA ALA A 134 -7.65 13.51 5.78
C ALA A 134 -6.24 13.10 6.25
N SER A 135 -6.12 11.93 6.88
CA SER A 135 -4.84 11.40 7.36
C SER A 135 -4.90 9.88 7.58
N ILE A 136 -3.72 9.26 7.74
CA ILE A 136 -3.57 7.86 8.12
C ILE A 136 -2.74 7.82 9.40
N ASP A 137 -3.27 7.18 10.44
CA ASP A 137 -2.56 6.89 11.67
C ASP A 137 -2.17 5.41 11.71
N ASN A 138 -0.89 5.13 11.48
CA ASN A 138 -0.34 3.78 11.54
C ASN A 138 -0.07 3.28 12.96
N ILE A 139 -0.13 4.14 13.98
CA ILE A 139 0.03 3.75 15.38
C ILE A 139 -1.30 3.19 15.87
N ASP A 140 -2.37 3.98 15.76
CA ASP A 140 -3.71 3.63 16.25
C ASP A 140 -4.53 2.80 15.24
N LYS A 141 -3.98 2.60 14.04
CA LYS A 141 -4.59 1.83 12.93
C LYS A 141 -5.88 2.47 12.40
N GLU A 142 -5.89 3.78 12.28
CA GLU A 142 -7.07 4.56 11.87
C GLU A 142 -6.83 5.34 10.57
N LEU A 143 -7.81 5.29 9.67
CA LEU A 143 -7.89 6.11 8.48
C LEU A 143 -8.92 7.20 8.72
N PHE A 144 -8.47 8.46 8.77
CA PHE A 144 -9.34 9.62 8.95
C PHE A 144 -9.80 10.16 7.60
N TYR A 145 -11.08 10.47 7.49
CA TYR A 145 -11.69 11.00 6.30
C TYR A 145 -12.69 12.10 6.63
N GLU A 146 -12.92 12.95 5.66
CA GLU A 146 -13.90 14.03 5.76
C GLU A 146 -14.64 14.19 4.45
N GLY A 147 -15.85 14.72 4.56
CA GLY A 147 -16.72 14.89 3.40
C GLY A 147 -17.93 15.76 3.72
N ALA A 148 -18.82 15.81 2.75
CA ALA A 148 -20.05 16.58 2.85
C ALA A 148 -21.21 15.85 2.17
N PHE A 149 -22.40 16.10 2.69
CA PHE A 149 -23.65 15.71 2.06
C PHE A 149 -24.69 16.81 2.25
N PHE A 150 -25.70 16.84 1.38
CA PHE A 150 -26.90 17.65 1.57
C PHE A 150 -28.00 16.76 2.15
N GLY A 151 -28.73 17.26 3.15
CA GLY A 151 -29.96 16.63 3.60
C GLY A 151 -30.51 17.19 4.91
N ASN A 152 -31.27 16.38 5.63
CA ASN A 152 -31.95 16.74 6.87
C ASN A 152 -31.89 15.61 7.92
N TYR A 153 -32.62 15.76 9.04
CA TYR A 153 -32.61 14.80 10.14
C TYR A 153 -32.98 13.36 9.76
N GLU A 154 -33.83 13.14 8.75
CA GLU A 154 -34.20 11.79 8.30
C GLU A 154 -33.05 11.10 7.55
N THR A 155 -32.20 11.91 6.92
CA THR A 155 -31.07 11.45 6.09
C THR A 155 -29.74 11.36 6.84
N ILE A 156 -29.66 11.95 8.04
CA ILE A 156 -28.48 11.86 8.91
C ILE A 156 -28.34 10.45 9.48
N THR A 157 -29.46 9.83 9.92
CA THR A 157 -29.51 8.46 10.42
C THR A 157 -30.63 7.67 9.72
N PRO A 158 -30.46 7.33 8.44
CA PRO A 158 -31.45 6.58 7.70
C PRO A 158 -31.66 5.18 8.29
N LEU A 159 -32.90 4.69 8.24
CA LEU A 159 -33.27 3.39 8.84
C LEU A 159 -32.95 2.20 7.94
N ASP A 160 -32.93 2.40 6.62
CA ASP A 160 -32.98 1.35 5.61
C ASP A 160 -31.90 1.48 4.53
N TRP A 161 -31.09 2.54 4.53
CA TRP A 161 -29.94 2.68 3.63
C TRP A 161 -28.67 3.17 4.35
N SER A 162 -27.53 3.06 3.67
CA SER A 162 -26.25 3.57 4.16
C SER A 162 -25.30 3.89 3.01
N VAL A 163 -24.37 4.81 3.25
CA VAL A 163 -23.31 5.16 2.30
C VAL A 163 -22.11 4.23 2.47
N TYR A 164 -21.56 3.79 1.35
CA TYR A 164 -20.34 2.98 1.29
C TYR A 164 -19.37 3.61 0.31
N SER A 165 -18.07 3.49 0.60
CA SER A 165 -17.03 3.87 -0.36
C SER A 165 -16.08 2.72 -0.63
N LEU A 166 -15.70 2.59 -1.89
CA LEU A 166 -14.62 1.71 -2.32
C LEU A 166 -13.28 2.40 -2.09
N LEU A 167 -12.46 1.81 -1.23
CA LEU A 167 -11.10 2.26 -0.96
C LEU A 167 -10.10 1.36 -1.69
N ASP A 168 -9.15 1.98 -2.37
CA ASP A 168 -7.89 1.36 -2.79
C ASP A 168 -6.87 1.58 -1.69
N LEU A 169 -6.39 0.50 -1.07
CA LEU A 169 -5.43 0.54 0.03
C LEU A 169 -4.11 -0.09 -0.41
N ILE A 170 -3.01 0.63 -0.23
CA ILE A 170 -1.66 0.11 -0.40
C ILE A 170 -1.01 0.04 0.97
N GLY A 171 -0.64 -1.15 1.42
CA GLY A 171 -0.13 -1.34 2.77
C GLY A 171 0.66 -2.63 2.97
N VAL A 172 1.16 -2.80 4.18
CA VAL A 172 1.87 -4.00 4.66
C VAL A 172 0.83 -4.89 5.33
N SER A 173 0.63 -6.10 4.81
CA SER A 173 -0.31 -7.06 5.41
C SER A 173 0.29 -7.75 6.63
N PHE A 174 -0.56 -8.32 7.49
CA PHE A 174 -0.17 -9.14 8.65
C PHE A 174 0.56 -10.46 8.32
N SER A 175 1.12 -10.58 7.12
CA SER A 175 1.81 -11.79 6.71
C SER A 175 3.12 -11.96 7.49
N ASN A 176 3.49 -13.21 7.77
CA ASN A 176 4.83 -13.57 8.26
C ASN A 176 5.86 -13.37 7.15
N LEU A 177 6.16 -12.11 6.84
CA LEU A 177 7.19 -11.73 5.90
C LEU A 177 8.57 -12.10 6.46
N PRO A 178 9.51 -12.58 5.62
CA PRO A 178 10.92 -12.64 6.00
C PRO A 178 11.40 -11.28 6.50
N PHE A 179 12.33 -11.28 7.47
CA PHE A 179 12.78 -10.05 8.14
C PHE A 179 13.27 -8.96 7.17
N TYR A 180 13.99 -9.32 6.10
CA TYR A 180 14.41 -8.33 5.10
C TYR A 180 13.23 -7.64 4.39
N LYS A 181 12.09 -8.32 4.18
CA LYS A 181 10.89 -7.69 3.61
C LYS A 181 10.21 -6.77 4.61
N GLN A 182 10.23 -7.10 5.91
CA GLN A 182 9.78 -6.20 6.98
C GLN A 182 10.64 -4.92 7.04
N LEU A 183 11.96 -5.06 6.88
CA LEU A 183 12.86 -3.92 6.80
C LEU A 183 12.60 -3.04 5.56
N LEU A 184 12.30 -3.65 4.41
CA LEU A 184 11.91 -2.91 3.21
C LEU A 184 10.57 -2.19 3.36
N SER A 185 9.59 -2.80 4.03
CA SER A 185 8.30 -2.16 4.27
C SER A 185 8.42 -0.96 5.20
N GLU A 186 9.17 -1.09 6.29
CA GLU A 186 9.47 0.01 7.21
C GLU A 186 10.26 1.12 6.52
N CYS A 187 11.27 0.75 5.72
CA CYS A 187 12.01 1.70 4.89
C CYS A 187 11.08 2.52 3.99
N TYR A 188 10.09 1.88 3.38
CA TYR A 188 9.15 2.55 2.48
C TYR A 188 8.18 3.48 3.23
N LEU A 189 7.76 3.12 4.45
CA LEU A 189 6.99 4.02 5.33
C LEU A 189 7.81 5.26 5.72
N LEU A 190 9.05 5.07 6.18
CA LEU A 190 9.95 6.17 6.53
C LEU A 190 10.27 7.10 5.36
N LYS A 191 10.33 6.57 4.13
CA LYS A 191 10.45 7.38 2.91
C LYS A 191 9.28 8.35 2.79
N LYS A 192 8.04 7.88 3.01
CA LYS A 192 6.82 8.72 2.91
C LYS A 192 6.79 9.79 4.00
N GLU A 193 7.38 9.51 5.16
CA GLU A 193 7.57 10.47 6.25
C GLU A 193 8.77 11.41 6.05
N SER A 194 9.46 11.36 4.89
CA SER A 194 10.68 12.13 4.61
C SER A 194 11.86 11.86 5.58
N LYS A 195 11.85 10.70 6.26
CA LYS A 195 12.92 10.26 7.18
C LYS A 195 14.02 9.50 6.43
N TYR A 196 14.59 10.12 5.40
CA TYR A 196 15.43 9.44 4.40
C TYR A 196 16.68 8.77 4.97
N LYS A 197 17.34 9.37 5.96
CA LYS A 197 18.54 8.79 6.59
C LYS A 197 18.26 7.46 7.29
N LEU A 198 17.15 7.37 8.01
CA LEU A 198 16.76 6.13 8.69
C LEU A 198 16.28 5.09 7.68
N ALA A 199 15.50 5.52 6.68
CA ALA A 199 15.09 4.66 5.57
C ALA A 199 16.31 4.07 4.84
N PHE A 200 17.34 4.88 4.56
CA PHE A 200 18.58 4.43 3.91
C PHE A 200 19.27 3.32 4.71
N PHE A 201 19.37 3.50 6.02
CA PHE A 201 19.93 2.48 6.91
C PHE A 201 19.13 1.18 6.84
N LEU A 202 17.78 1.25 6.91
CA LEU A 202 16.92 0.07 6.83
C LEU A 202 16.99 -0.63 5.46
N ALA A 203 17.04 0.10 4.35
CA ALA A 203 17.21 -0.49 3.02
C ALA A 203 18.51 -1.28 2.91
N TYR A 204 19.62 -0.74 3.43
CA TYR A 204 20.90 -1.44 3.43
C TYR A 204 20.87 -2.67 4.35
N SER A 205 20.30 -2.53 5.56
CA SER A 205 20.10 -3.65 6.47
C SER A 205 19.20 -4.73 5.90
N ALA A 206 18.22 -4.38 5.06
CA ALA A 206 17.39 -5.34 4.34
C ALA A 206 18.22 -6.20 3.39
N LEU A 207 19.12 -5.59 2.60
CA LEU A 207 20.03 -6.34 1.72
C LEU A 207 20.93 -7.28 2.53
N GLU A 208 21.51 -6.80 3.62
CA GLU A 208 22.35 -7.60 4.51
C GLU A 208 21.58 -8.78 5.11
N SER A 209 20.37 -8.52 5.62
CA SER A 209 19.48 -9.55 6.15
C SER A 209 19.10 -10.58 5.09
N PHE A 210 18.80 -10.15 3.87
CA PHE A 210 18.46 -11.02 2.75
C PHE A 210 19.64 -11.95 2.41
N VAL A 211 20.84 -11.39 2.27
CA VAL A 211 22.04 -12.18 1.95
C VAL A 211 22.33 -13.20 3.06
N ASN A 212 22.24 -12.78 4.32
CA ASN A 212 22.46 -13.66 5.47
C ASN A 212 21.40 -14.77 5.56
N SER A 213 20.13 -14.48 5.27
CA SER A 213 19.06 -15.49 5.30
C SER A 213 19.22 -16.52 4.19
N GLU A 214 19.52 -16.09 2.96
CA GLU A 214 19.61 -16.98 1.80
C GLU A 214 20.91 -17.80 1.76
N SER A 215 22.01 -17.26 2.30
CA SER A 215 23.29 -17.98 2.37
C SER A 215 23.43 -18.88 3.59
N GLY A 216 22.61 -18.67 4.63
CA GLY A 216 22.78 -19.36 5.92
C GLY A 216 24.03 -18.92 6.70
N THR A 217 24.69 -17.82 6.28
CA THR A 217 25.99 -17.36 6.82
C THR A 217 25.85 -16.21 7.84
N GLY A 218 24.72 -16.13 8.55
CA GLY A 218 24.43 -15.02 9.46
C GLY A 218 25.48 -14.78 10.55
N ASN A 219 26.25 -15.81 10.91
CA ASN A 219 27.30 -15.75 11.93
C ASN A 219 28.72 -15.61 11.37
N ASP A 220 28.88 -15.63 10.04
CA ASP A 220 30.21 -15.58 9.42
C ASP A 220 30.69 -14.13 9.33
N GLU A 221 31.93 -13.87 9.74
CA GLU A 221 32.58 -12.54 9.67
C GLU A 221 33.02 -12.15 8.24
N GLU A 222 32.59 -12.90 7.22
CA GLU A 222 32.89 -12.58 5.82
C GLU A 222 32.30 -11.22 5.44
N ARG A 223 33.03 -10.46 4.61
CA ARG A 223 32.57 -9.17 4.11
C ARG A 223 31.28 -9.36 3.31
N LEU A 224 30.28 -8.49 3.55
CA LEU A 224 28.98 -8.58 2.88
C LEU A 224 29.09 -8.64 1.34
N LYS A 225 30.05 -7.92 0.75
CA LYS A 225 30.30 -7.96 -0.71
C LYS A 225 30.63 -9.37 -1.20
N ASP A 226 31.46 -10.08 -0.46
CA ASP A 226 31.92 -11.42 -0.81
C ASP A 226 30.76 -12.41 -0.63
N LYS A 227 29.99 -12.28 0.47
CA LYS A 227 28.73 -13.01 0.67
C LYS A 227 27.74 -12.81 -0.49
N VAL A 228 27.51 -11.57 -0.91
CA VAL A 228 26.65 -11.24 -2.07
C VAL A 228 27.18 -11.94 -3.32
N THR A 229 28.47 -11.82 -3.61
CA THR A 229 29.06 -12.40 -4.82
C THR A 229 28.95 -13.93 -4.82
N ASN A 230 29.22 -14.57 -3.69
CA ASN A 230 29.14 -16.02 -3.52
C ASN A 230 27.71 -16.52 -3.64
N LEU A 231 26.75 -15.87 -2.96
CA LEU A 231 25.32 -16.17 -3.04
C LEU A 231 24.82 -16.13 -4.49
N TYR A 232 25.16 -15.06 -5.21
CA TYR A 232 24.70 -14.89 -6.58
C TYR A 232 25.40 -15.85 -7.53
N ARG A 233 26.69 -16.15 -7.34
CA ARG A 233 27.42 -17.12 -8.16
C ARG A 233 26.86 -18.54 -8.00
N ALA A 234 26.39 -18.89 -6.81
CA ALA A 234 25.75 -20.18 -6.55
C ALA A 234 24.44 -20.34 -7.34
N ARG A 235 23.68 -19.25 -7.55
CA ARG A 235 22.45 -19.26 -8.34
C ARG A 235 22.66 -19.01 -9.83
N PHE A 236 23.66 -18.20 -10.18
CA PHE A 236 23.98 -17.76 -11.53
C PHE A 236 25.47 -18.01 -11.85
N PRO A 237 25.81 -19.15 -12.48
CA PRO A 237 27.21 -19.53 -12.69
C PRO A 237 28.03 -18.52 -13.51
N GLU A 238 27.40 -17.82 -14.46
CA GLU A 238 28.04 -16.84 -15.34
C GLU A 238 27.66 -15.39 -14.96
N LEU A 239 28.04 -14.95 -13.75
CA LEU A 239 27.71 -13.60 -13.25
C LEU A 239 28.12 -12.46 -14.20
N GLU A 240 29.24 -12.62 -14.90
CA GLU A 240 29.74 -11.57 -15.80
C GLU A 240 28.87 -11.37 -17.05
N LYS A 241 28.03 -12.35 -17.39
CA LYS A 241 27.03 -12.24 -18.44
C LYS A 241 25.65 -11.89 -17.89
N HIS A 242 25.51 -11.75 -16.57
CA HIS A 242 24.25 -11.48 -15.91
C HIS A 242 23.99 -9.97 -15.93
N GLN A 243 23.07 -9.51 -16.79
CA GLN A 243 22.86 -8.09 -17.08
C GLN A 243 22.48 -7.30 -15.83
N MET A 244 21.49 -7.76 -15.05
CA MET A 244 21.03 -7.05 -13.86
C MET A 244 22.13 -6.93 -12.80
N TYR A 245 22.71 -8.06 -12.36
CA TYR A 245 23.81 -8.10 -11.39
C TYR A 245 24.98 -7.19 -11.79
N SER A 246 25.54 -7.37 -12.99
CA SER A 246 26.69 -6.59 -13.46
C SER A 246 26.38 -5.08 -13.58
N SER A 247 25.13 -4.72 -13.88
CA SER A 247 24.72 -3.31 -13.99
C SER A 247 24.67 -2.60 -12.65
N VAL A 248 24.26 -3.28 -11.58
CA VAL A 248 24.01 -2.65 -10.27
C VAL A 248 25.17 -2.81 -9.30
N MET A 249 25.97 -3.88 -9.42
CA MET A 249 27.04 -4.20 -8.47
C MET A 249 28.16 -3.14 -8.44
N ASN A 250 28.34 -2.38 -9.51
CA ASN A 250 29.29 -1.26 -9.55
C ASN A 250 28.98 -0.16 -8.53
N GLN A 251 27.72 -0.06 -8.07
CA GLN A 251 27.29 0.93 -7.09
C GLN A 251 27.47 0.47 -5.64
N TYR A 252 27.80 -0.81 -5.40
CA TYR A 252 27.91 -1.37 -4.05
C TYR A 252 28.81 -0.56 -3.12
N TYR A 253 30.00 -0.17 -3.60
CA TYR A 253 30.97 0.57 -2.78
C TYR A 253 30.48 1.96 -2.40
N LYS A 254 29.73 2.63 -3.28
CA LYS A 254 29.11 3.92 -2.98
C LYS A 254 28.17 3.77 -1.78
N PHE A 255 27.20 2.87 -1.88
CA PHE A 255 26.19 2.68 -0.83
C PHE A 255 26.76 2.14 0.47
N ASN A 256 27.77 1.26 0.42
CA ASN A 256 28.45 0.77 1.61
C ASN A 256 29.17 1.89 2.37
N ASN A 257 29.83 2.81 1.65
CA ASN A 257 30.50 3.95 2.27
C ASN A 257 29.48 4.91 2.90
N GLU A 258 28.42 5.28 2.15
CA GLU A 258 27.35 6.14 2.65
C GLU A 258 26.68 5.56 3.90
N ARG A 259 26.39 4.26 3.91
CA ARG A 259 25.85 3.57 5.11
C ARG A 259 26.79 3.64 6.29
N ASN A 260 28.10 3.44 6.08
CA ASN A 260 29.08 3.47 7.17
C ASN A 260 29.22 4.88 7.75
N ASP A 261 29.21 5.89 6.90
CA ASP A 261 29.30 7.27 7.37
C ASP A 261 28.04 7.70 8.15
N ILE A 262 26.85 7.24 7.72
CA ILE A 262 25.60 7.41 8.48
C ILE A 262 25.69 6.72 9.84
N ALA A 263 26.13 5.45 9.87
CA ALA A 263 26.14 4.63 11.09
C ALA A 263 27.17 5.12 12.13
N HIS A 264 28.32 5.62 11.69
CA HIS A 264 29.39 6.06 12.58
C HIS A 264 29.35 7.56 12.88
N GLY A 265 28.44 8.32 12.24
CA GLY A 265 28.33 9.77 12.44
C GLY A 265 29.63 10.51 12.11
N THR A 266 30.46 9.95 11.22
CA THR A 266 31.78 10.47 10.88
C THR A 266 31.70 11.80 10.14
N GLN A 267 30.58 12.04 9.46
CA GLN A 267 30.30 13.28 8.72
C GLN A 267 28.82 13.65 8.87
N GLN A 268 28.51 14.95 8.76
CA GLN A 268 27.14 15.42 8.63
C GLN A 268 26.64 15.08 7.22
N ILE A 269 26.12 13.86 7.05
CA ILE A 269 25.50 13.42 5.81
C ILE A 269 24.06 13.88 5.78
N ASP A 270 23.70 14.59 4.72
CA ASP A 270 22.32 14.77 4.32
C ASP A 270 21.99 13.73 3.25
N VAL A 271 20.87 13.03 3.42
CA VAL A 271 20.44 11.98 2.49
C VAL A 271 19.19 12.52 1.80
N SER A 272 19.28 12.77 0.50
CA SER A 272 18.14 13.21 -0.30
C SER A 272 17.19 12.06 -0.61
N GLU A 273 15.99 12.37 -1.10
CA GLU A 273 15.07 11.35 -1.63
C GLU A 273 15.70 10.58 -2.80
N ASP A 274 16.43 11.27 -3.68
CA ASP A 274 17.10 10.66 -4.85
C ASP A 274 18.21 9.67 -4.44
N ASP A 275 18.93 9.96 -3.35
CA ASP A 275 19.95 9.05 -2.81
C ASP A 275 19.30 7.76 -2.28
N LEU A 276 18.17 7.90 -1.57
CA LEU A 276 17.39 6.77 -1.09
C LEU A 276 16.77 5.96 -2.24
N ASP A 277 16.22 6.62 -3.25
CA ASP A 277 15.64 5.97 -4.43
C ASP A 277 16.69 5.17 -5.20
N SER A 278 17.90 5.73 -5.32
CA SER A 278 19.04 5.03 -5.91
C SER A 278 19.41 3.75 -5.14
N LEU A 279 19.47 3.84 -3.80
CA LEU A 279 19.74 2.67 -2.96
C LEU A 279 18.60 1.64 -3.04
N LEU A 280 17.35 2.07 -2.93
CA LEU A 280 16.20 1.19 -3.03
C LEU A 280 16.17 0.48 -4.39
N MET A 281 16.45 1.19 -5.48
CA MET A 281 16.55 0.55 -6.80
C MET A 281 17.66 -0.50 -6.84
N PHE A 282 18.82 -0.23 -6.23
CA PHE A 282 19.90 -1.21 -6.12
C PHE A 282 19.47 -2.45 -5.32
N VAL A 283 18.95 -2.27 -4.10
CA VAL A 283 18.54 -3.35 -3.20
C VAL A 283 17.42 -4.19 -3.81
N LEU A 284 16.38 -3.55 -4.32
CA LEU A 284 15.23 -4.22 -4.91
C LEU A 284 15.58 -4.94 -6.21
N THR A 285 16.48 -4.39 -7.03
CA THR A 285 16.97 -5.10 -8.24
C THR A 285 17.73 -6.36 -7.85
N MET A 286 18.60 -6.27 -6.84
CA MET A 286 19.34 -7.42 -6.32
C MET A 286 18.36 -8.50 -5.84
N ILE A 287 17.50 -8.19 -4.87
CA ILE A 287 16.53 -9.15 -4.32
C ILE A 287 15.64 -9.74 -5.44
N SER A 288 15.14 -8.91 -6.35
CA SER A 288 14.27 -9.37 -7.44
C SER A 288 14.96 -10.30 -8.42
N CYS A 289 16.19 -9.99 -8.85
CA CYS A 289 16.89 -10.90 -9.76
C CYS A 289 17.16 -12.25 -9.12
N TYR A 290 17.48 -12.29 -7.82
CA TYR A 290 17.64 -13.54 -7.10
C TYR A 290 16.30 -14.27 -6.91
N GLU A 291 15.29 -13.68 -6.26
CA GLU A 291 14.02 -14.34 -5.94
C GLU A 291 13.31 -14.88 -7.19
N PHE A 292 13.28 -14.09 -8.26
CA PHE A 292 12.60 -14.46 -9.51
C PHE A 292 13.50 -15.18 -10.53
N SER A 293 14.78 -15.38 -10.23
CA SER A 293 15.76 -15.95 -11.17
C SER A 293 15.83 -15.20 -12.52
N LEU A 294 15.83 -13.87 -12.49
CA LEU A 294 15.79 -13.03 -13.69
C LEU A 294 17.16 -12.47 -14.05
N ASN A 295 17.48 -12.49 -15.35
CA ASN A 295 18.76 -11.98 -15.86
C ASN A 295 18.65 -10.55 -16.41
N LYS A 296 17.53 -10.21 -17.07
CA LYS A 296 17.37 -8.96 -17.83
C LYS A 296 16.30 -8.05 -17.22
N PHE A 297 16.47 -6.74 -17.41
CA PHE A 297 15.48 -5.75 -16.98
C PHE A 297 14.16 -5.83 -17.74
N ASP A 298 14.18 -6.29 -19.00
CA ASP A 298 12.94 -6.54 -19.76
C ASP A 298 12.07 -7.60 -19.05
N ASP A 299 12.69 -8.64 -18.48
CA ASP A 299 11.98 -9.72 -17.78
C ASP A 299 11.43 -9.22 -16.44
N LEU A 300 12.21 -8.40 -15.70
CA LEU A 300 11.73 -7.77 -14.47
C LEU A 300 10.59 -6.80 -14.75
N TYR A 301 10.68 -6.00 -15.82
CA TYR A 301 9.60 -5.11 -16.22
C TYR A 301 8.31 -5.89 -16.50
N ALA A 302 8.39 -6.98 -17.28
CA ALA A 302 7.23 -7.84 -17.52
C ALA A 302 6.62 -8.36 -16.21
N LYS A 303 7.46 -8.80 -15.27
CA LYS A 303 7.04 -9.34 -13.96
C LYS A 303 6.33 -8.33 -13.06
N ILE A 304 6.71 -7.05 -13.12
CA ILE A 304 6.12 -6.00 -12.26
C ILE A 304 4.93 -5.30 -12.92
N THR A 305 4.59 -5.66 -14.16
CA THR A 305 3.43 -5.15 -14.90
C THR A 305 2.32 -6.19 -15.10
N SER A 306 2.59 -7.45 -14.77
CA SER A 306 1.63 -8.56 -14.78
C SER A 306 0.78 -8.59 -13.52
#